data_AF-A0A5M3MVK0-F1
#
_entry.id   AF-A0A5M3MVK0-F1
#
_cell.length_a   1.000
_cell.length_b   1.000
_cell.length_c   1.000
_cell.angle_alpha   90.00
_cell.angle_beta   90.00
_cell.angle_gamma   90.00
#
_symmetry.space_group_name_H-M   'P 1'
#
loop_
_entity.id
_entity.type
_entity.pdbx_description
1 polymer ?
#
loop_
_entity_poly.entity_id
_entity_poly.type
_entity_poly.pdbx_seq_one_letter_code
_entity_poly.pdbx_strand_id
1 'polypeptide(L)'
;MPSITPADPTITTHTRFLPAPDPSLPGLAVHITALTGSYMIWAGTSSHTPQNSTQPRSATASMLQAGPGGALMEPDQDLDGDDGGADADAEARKKADERAAVERAMSGGLVARDWACAMPPAGARAESAATSLFRSSSSDVAFGMAQRFARRTQKQIFLSIDVPPAFMSAGSNSSSLLLRLERGIIDLLKEIEASS
;
A
#
# COMPACT_ATOMS: atom_id res chain seq x y z
N MET A 1 16.63 23.74 30.16
CA MET A 1 16.79 23.30 28.76
C MET A 1 16.65 21.79 28.73
N PRO A 2 15.80 21.20 27.88
CA PRO A 2 15.75 19.74 27.78
C PRO A 2 17.11 19.24 27.25
N SER A 3 17.75 18.33 27.98
CA SER A 3 18.97 17.68 27.51
C SER A 3 18.59 16.72 26.38
N ILE A 4 19.02 17.03 25.16
CA ILE A 4 18.88 16.11 24.02
C ILE A 4 19.93 15.03 24.22
N THR A 5 19.52 13.88 24.76
CA THR A 5 20.35 12.68 24.73
C THR A 5 20.45 12.26 23.26
N PRO A 6 21.65 12.18 22.67
CA PRO A 6 21.78 11.74 21.28
C PRO A 6 21.39 10.27 21.21
N ALA A 7 20.19 9.98 20.71
CA ALA A 7 19.82 8.64 20.33
C ALA A 7 20.66 8.21 19.12
N ASP A 8 21.06 6.94 19.07
CA ASP A 8 21.83 6.42 17.95
C ASP A 8 21.05 6.62 16.62
N PRO A 9 21.68 7.20 15.60
CA PRO A 9 21.01 7.47 14.33
C PRO A 9 20.64 6.14 13.68
N THR A 10 19.34 5.87 13.58
CA THR A 10 18.80 4.64 12.99
C THR A 10 17.87 5.00 11.85
N ILE A 11 18.03 4.32 10.71
CA ILE A 11 17.17 4.47 9.53
C ILE A 11 16.52 3.12 9.26
N THR A 12 15.19 3.06 9.29
CA THR A 12 14.42 1.87 8.89
C THR A 12 13.41 2.23 7.80
N THR A 13 13.10 1.28 6.93
CA THR A 13 12.16 1.50 5.82
C THR A 13 11.02 0.49 5.90
N HIS A 14 9.80 0.97 5.69
CA HIS A 14 8.58 0.18 5.73
C HIS A 14 7.77 0.43 4.47
N THR A 15 7.26 -0.63 3.87
CA THR A 15 6.44 -0.55 2.65
C THR A 15 5.13 -1.27 2.85
N ARG A 16 4.05 -0.69 2.32
CA ARG A 16 2.72 -1.30 2.34
C ARG A 16 2.03 -1.11 1.00
N PHE A 17 1.46 -2.19 0.49
CA PHE A 17 0.49 -2.14 -0.57
C PHE A 17 -0.92 -2.02 0.01
N LEU A 18 -1.75 -1.15 -0.56
CA LEU A 18 -3.17 -1.04 -0.26
C LEU A 18 -3.92 -1.44 -1.54
N PRO A 19 -4.52 -2.64 -1.61
CA PRO A 19 -5.17 -3.12 -2.82
C PRO A 19 -6.33 -2.22 -3.23
N ALA A 20 -6.69 -2.20 -4.52
CA ALA A 20 -7.88 -1.49 -4.99
C ALA A 20 -9.14 -2.12 -4.36
N PRO A 21 -10.10 -1.32 -3.85
CA PRO A 21 -11.34 -1.83 -3.29
C PRO A 21 -12.36 -2.17 -4.38
N ASP A 22 -12.16 -1.61 -5.58
CA ASP A 22 -12.96 -1.77 -6.78
C ASP A 22 -12.03 -1.67 -8.00
N PRO A 23 -12.24 -2.45 -9.08
CA PRO A 23 -11.46 -2.38 -10.32
C PRO A 23 -11.35 -1.00 -10.99
N SER A 24 -12.25 -0.05 -10.70
CA SER A 24 -12.14 1.31 -11.26
C SER A 24 -11.07 2.18 -10.59
N LEU A 25 -10.55 1.75 -9.43
CA LEU A 25 -9.56 2.49 -8.66
C LEU A 25 -8.20 1.80 -8.72
N PRO A 26 -7.09 2.56 -8.64
CA PRO A 26 -5.77 1.98 -8.55
C PRO A 26 -5.52 1.44 -7.14
N GLY A 27 -4.68 0.40 -7.04
CA GLY A 27 -4.01 0.10 -5.78
C GLY A 27 -3.11 1.27 -5.36
N LEU A 28 -2.81 1.38 -4.08
CA LEU A 28 -1.91 2.40 -3.54
C LEU A 28 -0.67 1.72 -2.97
N ALA A 29 0.46 2.40 -3.07
CA ALA A 29 1.70 2.02 -2.43
C ALA A 29 2.10 3.11 -1.45
N VAL A 30 2.55 2.69 -0.26
CA VAL A 30 3.06 3.57 0.79
C VAL A 30 4.47 3.11 1.13
N HIS A 31 5.39 4.06 1.21
CA HIS A 31 6.76 3.87 1.65
C HIS A 31 7.08 4.86 2.76
N ILE A 32 7.52 4.37 3.91
CA ILE A 32 7.90 5.17 5.08
C ILE A 32 9.35 4.88 5.41
N THR A 33 10.18 5.91 5.37
CA THR A 33 11.51 5.91 5.98
C THR A 33 11.39 6.52 7.38
N ALA A 34 11.63 5.73 8.41
CA ALA A 34 11.69 6.17 9.79
C ALA A 34 13.11 6.62 10.15
N LEU A 35 13.20 7.81 10.72
CA LEU A 35 14.43 8.44 11.18
C LEU A 35 14.28 8.77 12.67
N THR A 36 15.39 9.09 13.34
CA THR A 36 15.36 9.57 14.72
C THR A 36 14.55 10.87 14.83
N GLY A 37 13.33 10.78 15.36
CA GLY A 37 12.43 11.93 15.58
C GLY A 37 11.65 12.41 14.36
N SER A 38 11.74 11.73 13.20
CA SER A 38 11.00 12.12 12.01
C SER A 38 10.61 10.95 11.10
N TYR A 39 9.62 11.16 10.25
CA TYR A 39 9.22 10.24 9.19
C TYR A 39 9.29 10.93 7.84
N MET A 40 9.88 10.25 6.86
CA MET A 40 9.76 10.59 5.45
C MET A 40 8.84 9.59 4.78
N ILE A 41 7.71 10.08 4.26
CA ILE A 41 6.61 9.28 3.73
C ILE A 41 6.44 9.63 2.25
N TRP A 42 6.46 8.60 1.41
CA TRP A 42 5.97 8.66 0.04
C TRP A 42 4.73 7.79 -0.08
N ALA A 43 3.74 8.28 -0.83
CA ALA A 43 2.57 7.50 -1.18
C ALA A 43 2.14 7.80 -2.61
N GLY A 44 1.82 6.76 -3.38
CA GLY A 44 1.38 6.91 -4.76
C GLY A 44 0.51 5.77 -5.27
N THR A 45 0.03 5.90 -6.50
CA THR A 45 -0.80 4.88 -7.15
C THR A 45 0.03 3.80 -7.82
N SER A 46 -0.36 2.54 -7.66
CA SER A 46 0.14 1.44 -8.48
C SER A 46 -0.73 1.26 -9.73
N SER A 47 -0.13 1.03 -10.89
CA SER A 47 -0.81 0.86 -12.17
C SER A 47 -1.49 -0.51 -12.36
N HIS A 48 -1.57 -1.36 -11.33
CA HIS A 48 -2.09 -2.71 -11.49
C HIS A 48 -3.59 -2.79 -11.21
N THR A 49 -4.37 -2.98 -12.28
CA THR A 49 -5.59 -3.80 -12.22
C THR A 49 -5.12 -5.25 -12.29
N PRO A 50 -5.37 -6.12 -11.30
CA PRO A 50 -5.11 -7.53 -11.46
C PRO A 50 -5.93 -8.04 -12.63
N GLN A 51 -5.27 -8.31 -13.75
CA GLN A 51 -5.84 -9.07 -14.83
C GLN A 51 -6.16 -10.44 -14.25
N ASN A 52 -7.44 -10.70 -13.99
CA ASN A 52 -7.93 -12.04 -13.77
C ASN A 52 -7.72 -12.82 -15.07
N SER A 53 -6.52 -13.39 -15.24
CA SER A 53 -6.22 -14.34 -16.30
C SER A 53 -6.82 -15.70 -15.95
N THR A 54 -8.14 -15.74 -15.74
CA THR A 54 -8.92 -16.97 -15.90
C THR A 54 -9.61 -16.87 -17.25
N GLN A 55 -8.82 -16.92 -18.32
CA GLN A 55 -9.35 -17.27 -19.62
C GLN A 55 -9.41 -18.81 -19.65
N PRO A 56 -10.59 -19.44 -19.75
CA PRO A 56 -10.63 -20.86 -20.07
C PRO A 56 -9.94 -21.02 -21.42
N ARG A 57 -8.88 -21.84 -21.47
CA ARG A 57 -8.21 -22.20 -22.70
C ARG A 57 -9.26 -22.87 -23.59
N SER A 58 -9.79 -22.12 -24.55
CA SER A 58 -10.56 -22.69 -25.64
C SER A 58 -9.60 -23.53 -26.48
N ALA A 59 -9.45 -24.78 -26.07
CA ALA A 59 -8.80 -25.83 -26.84
C ALA A 59 -9.91 -26.78 -27.31
N THR A 60 -10.71 -26.35 -28.28
CA THR A 60 -11.45 -27.30 -29.12
C THR A 60 -10.52 -27.80 -30.21
N ALA A 61 -9.67 -28.77 -29.83
CA ALA A 61 -9.02 -29.64 -30.78
C ALA A 61 -10.08 -30.60 -31.36
N SER A 62 -10.22 -30.55 -32.69
CA SER A 62 -10.96 -31.54 -33.49
C SER A 62 -10.34 -32.93 -33.39
N MET A 63 -11.22 -33.94 -33.54
CA MET A 63 -10.98 -35.33 -34.01
C MET A 63 -10.17 -36.25 -33.05
N LEU A 64 -10.47 -37.54 -32.85
CA LEU A 64 -11.25 -38.53 -33.60
C LEU A 64 -11.68 -39.68 -32.64
N GLN A 65 -12.76 -40.33 -33.03
CA GLN A 65 -13.51 -41.47 -32.50
C GLN A 65 -12.74 -42.75 -32.08
N ALA A 66 -13.19 -43.44 -31.02
CA ALA A 66 -13.22 -44.91 -30.90
C ALA A 66 -14.19 -45.37 -29.78
N GLY A 67 -14.86 -46.50 -30.02
CA GLY A 67 -16.04 -47.01 -29.29
C GLY A 67 -15.76 -47.89 -28.04
N PRO A 68 -16.76 -48.72 -27.63
CA PRO A 68 -17.07 -48.94 -26.21
C PRO A 68 -16.64 -50.31 -25.67
N GLY A 69 -16.55 -50.42 -24.33
CA GLY A 69 -16.58 -51.71 -23.64
C GLY A 69 -16.02 -51.71 -22.23
N GLY A 70 -16.90 -51.97 -21.26
CA GLY A 70 -16.59 -52.93 -20.19
C GLY A 70 -16.17 -52.39 -18.81
N ALA A 71 -16.95 -52.85 -17.83
CA ALA A 71 -16.56 -53.21 -16.46
C ALA A 71 -16.49 -52.12 -15.37
N LEU A 72 -17.55 -52.11 -14.57
CA LEU A 72 -17.58 -51.81 -13.13
C LEU A 72 -16.42 -52.49 -12.39
N MET A 73 -15.62 -51.72 -11.63
CA MET A 73 -15.09 -52.09 -10.31
C MET A 73 -14.42 -50.86 -9.68
N GLU A 74 -14.93 -50.42 -8.53
CA GLU A 74 -14.29 -49.41 -7.67
C GLU A 74 -13.01 -49.96 -7.03
N PRO A 75 -12.12 -49.06 -6.60
CA PRO A 75 -11.43 -49.28 -5.34
C PRO A 75 -11.67 -48.11 -4.39
N ASP A 76 -12.17 -48.44 -3.20
CA ASP A 76 -12.04 -47.65 -1.98
C ASP A 76 -10.58 -47.19 -1.82
N GLN A 77 -10.36 -45.87 -1.79
CA GLN A 77 -9.11 -45.28 -1.34
C GLN A 77 -9.42 -44.13 -0.40
N ASP A 78 -9.46 -44.44 0.89
CA ASP A 78 -9.29 -43.49 1.97
C ASP A 78 -7.90 -42.85 1.83
N LEU A 79 -7.86 -41.65 1.23
CA LEU A 79 -6.70 -40.78 1.27
C LEU A 79 -6.96 -39.69 2.30
N ASP A 80 -6.63 -39.99 3.56
CA ASP A 80 -6.33 -38.99 4.58
C ASP A 80 -5.05 -38.24 4.16
N GLY A 81 -5.21 -37.28 3.26
CA GLY A 81 -4.17 -36.38 2.78
C GLY A 81 -4.21 -35.05 3.51
N ASP A 82 -3.37 -34.94 4.53
CA ASP A 82 -2.76 -33.71 5.08
C ASP A 82 -2.97 -32.45 4.22
N ASP A 83 -3.96 -31.63 4.57
CA ASP A 83 -4.38 -30.41 3.86
C ASP A 83 -3.66 -29.13 4.33
N GLY A 84 -2.70 -29.24 5.26
CA GLY A 84 -2.09 -28.10 5.93
C GLY A 84 -1.05 -27.30 5.14
N GLY A 85 -0.71 -27.68 3.90
CA GLY A 85 0.41 -27.10 3.14
C GLY A 85 0.05 -26.04 2.08
N ALA A 86 -1.18 -26.02 1.57
CA ALA A 86 -1.54 -25.20 0.40
C ALA A 86 -1.70 -23.69 0.71
N ASP A 87 -2.09 -23.36 1.94
CA ASP A 87 -2.41 -21.98 2.33
C ASP A 87 -1.16 -21.12 2.56
N ALA A 88 -0.06 -21.72 3.04
CA ALA A 88 1.21 -21.01 3.26
C ALA A 88 1.84 -20.53 1.95
N ASP A 89 1.77 -21.36 0.90
CA ASP A 89 2.27 -21.03 -0.43
C ASP A 89 1.44 -19.94 -1.11
N ALA A 90 0.12 -19.91 -0.87
CA ALA A 90 -0.78 -18.89 -1.39
C ALA A 90 -0.48 -17.52 -0.77
N GLU A 91 -0.30 -17.44 0.55
CA GLU A 91 0.00 -16.18 1.25
C GLU A 91 1.39 -15.64 0.88
N ALA A 92 2.38 -16.52 0.72
CA ALA A 92 3.72 -16.13 0.28
C ALA A 92 3.70 -15.52 -1.14
N ARG A 93 2.93 -16.11 -2.07
CA ARG A 93 2.76 -15.57 -3.44
C ARG A 93 2.08 -14.21 -3.42
N LYS A 94 1.01 -14.06 -2.65
CA LYS A 94 0.31 -12.78 -2.49
C LYS A 94 1.25 -11.69 -1.97
N LYS A 95 2.05 -11.99 -0.93
CA LYS A 95 3.02 -11.04 -0.37
C LYS A 95 4.11 -10.65 -1.39
N ALA A 96 4.54 -11.59 -2.23
CA ALA A 96 5.49 -11.31 -3.31
C ALA A 96 4.88 -10.39 -4.37
N ASP A 97 3.64 -10.62 -4.77
CA ASP A 97 2.91 -9.78 -5.71
C ASP A 97 2.69 -8.36 -5.18
N GLU A 98 2.33 -8.23 -3.90
CA GLU A 98 2.20 -6.93 -3.22
C GLU A 98 3.52 -6.16 -3.20
N ARG A 99 4.63 -6.85 -2.88
CA ARG A 99 5.97 -6.24 -2.92
C ARG A 99 6.33 -5.75 -4.31
N ALA A 100 6.08 -6.56 -5.34
CA ALA A 100 6.33 -6.18 -6.72
C ALA A 100 5.44 -5.00 -7.16
N ALA A 101 4.19 -4.95 -6.68
CA ALA A 101 3.28 -3.83 -6.95
C ALA A 101 3.79 -2.52 -6.33
N VAL A 102 4.30 -2.56 -5.09
CA VAL A 102 4.96 -1.41 -4.47
C VAL A 102 6.18 -0.98 -5.27
N GLU A 103 7.06 -1.91 -5.63
CA GLU A 103 8.30 -1.60 -6.36
C GLU A 103 8.03 -0.93 -7.72
N ARG A 104 7.02 -1.40 -8.45
CA ARG A 104 6.57 -0.76 -9.70
C ARG A 104 6.01 0.65 -9.45
N ALA A 105 5.16 0.81 -8.43
CA ALA A 105 4.59 2.11 -8.08
C ALA A 105 5.69 3.12 -7.69
N MET A 106 6.70 2.67 -6.94
CA MET A 106 7.87 3.48 -6.58
C MET A 106 8.70 3.85 -7.82
N SER A 107 8.97 2.90 -8.71
CA SER A 107 9.82 3.11 -9.89
C SER A 107 9.21 4.05 -10.92
N GLY A 108 7.88 4.07 -11.03
CA GLY A 108 7.14 4.99 -11.91
C GLY A 108 6.63 6.26 -11.23
N GLY A 109 6.81 6.37 -9.92
CA GLY A 109 6.28 7.46 -9.10
C GLY A 109 7.14 8.72 -9.20
N LEU A 110 6.50 9.87 -9.10
CA LEU A 110 7.15 11.16 -8.96
C LEU A 110 7.30 11.49 -7.47
N VAL A 111 8.53 11.62 -7.01
CA VAL A 111 8.77 12.31 -5.74
C VAL A 111 8.43 13.78 -5.94
N ALA A 112 7.74 14.38 -4.97
CA ALA A 112 7.43 15.81 -4.95
C ALA A 112 6.36 16.30 -5.93
N ARG A 113 5.30 15.54 -6.22
CA ARG A 113 4.12 16.12 -6.88
C ARG A 113 3.32 17.05 -5.96
N ASP A 114 3.10 16.59 -4.73
CA ASP A 114 2.53 17.36 -3.62
C ASP A 114 3.31 16.97 -2.37
N TRP A 115 4.16 17.88 -1.88
CA TRP A 115 5.10 17.61 -0.80
C TRP A 115 4.97 18.66 0.30
N ALA A 116 4.74 18.20 1.53
CA ALA A 116 4.71 19.06 2.70
C ALA A 116 5.62 18.54 3.81
N CYS A 117 6.06 19.47 4.66
CA CYS A 117 6.70 19.20 5.93
C CYS A 117 5.81 19.71 7.06
N ALA A 118 5.62 18.92 8.11
CA ALA A 118 4.92 19.32 9.32
C ALA A 118 5.70 18.94 10.57
N MET A 119 5.60 19.76 11.61
CA MET A 119 6.24 19.52 12.90
C MET A 119 5.18 19.34 13.99
N PRO A 120 5.47 18.56 15.04
CA PRO A 120 4.55 18.40 16.15
C PRO A 120 4.34 19.76 16.85
N PRO A 121 3.14 20.00 17.41
CA PRO A 121 2.88 21.24 18.12
C PRO A 121 3.76 21.32 19.39
N ALA A 122 4.28 22.51 19.69
CA ALA A 122 5.14 22.73 20.86
C ALA A 122 4.41 22.59 22.22
N GLY A 123 3.10 22.38 22.21
CA GLY A 123 2.28 22.15 23.41
C GLY A 123 0.90 21.60 23.07
N ALA A 124 0.20 21.05 24.06
CA ALA A 124 -1.05 20.29 23.87
C ALA A 124 -2.19 21.07 23.18
N ARG A 125 -2.15 22.41 23.23
CA ARG A 125 -3.19 23.29 22.65
C ARG A 125 -2.72 24.05 21.40
N ALA A 126 -1.47 23.85 20.98
CA ALA A 126 -0.92 24.50 19.80
C ALA A 126 -1.27 23.72 18.53
N GLU A 127 -1.39 24.44 17.42
CA GLU A 127 -1.56 23.82 16.10
C GLU A 127 -0.21 23.27 15.60
N SER A 128 -0.27 22.19 14.82
CA SER A 128 0.93 21.67 14.15
C SER A 128 1.32 22.64 13.04
N ALA A 129 2.54 23.18 13.12
CA ALA A 129 3.09 24.01 12.06
C ALA A 129 3.42 23.13 10.85
N ALA A 130 3.04 23.56 9.66
CA ALA A 130 3.40 22.89 8.41
C ALA A 130 3.75 23.89 7.33
N THR A 131 4.49 23.43 6.33
CA THR A 131 4.90 24.19 5.15
C THR A 131 4.84 23.26 3.96
N SER A 132 4.19 23.71 2.89
CA SER A 132 4.27 22.98 1.65
C SER A 132 5.59 23.29 0.95
N LEU A 133 6.36 22.25 0.67
CA LEU A 133 7.68 22.33 0.02
C LEU A 133 7.52 22.36 -1.50
N PHE A 134 6.53 21.63 -2.02
CA PHE A 134 6.17 21.64 -3.43
C PHE A 134 4.66 21.44 -3.57
N ARG A 135 3.99 22.37 -4.27
CA ARG A 135 2.55 22.29 -4.56
C ARG A 135 2.32 22.22 -6.05
N SER A 136 1.65 21.17 -6.49
CA SER A 136 0.96 21.24 -7.78
C SER A 136 -0.23 22.19 -7.67
N SER A 137 -0.52 23.00 -8.70
CA SER A 137 -1.65 23.94 -8.67
C SER A 137 -3.02 23.26 -8.48
N SER A 138 -3.08 21.94 -8.64
CA SER A 138 -4.28 21.11 -8.54
C SER A 138 -4.44 20.39 -7.19
N SER A 139 -3.48 20.45 -6.26
CA SER A 139 -3.54 19.69 -5.00
C SER A 139 -2.76 20.36 -3.87
N ASP A 140 -3.34 20.28 -2.66
CA ASP A 140 -2.69 20.64 -1.38
C ASP A 140 -3.04 19.62 -0.29
N VAL A 141 -3.18 18.36 -0.71
CA VAL A 141 -3.61 17.26 0.15
C VAL A 141 -2.51 16.89 1.14
N ALA A 142 -1.24 16.95 0.69
CA ALA A 142 -0.10 16.62 1.52
C ALA A 142 0.00 17.53 2.75
N PHE A 143 -0.31 18.82 2.63
CA PHE A 143 -0.21 19.80 3.72
C PHE A 143 -1.08 19.41 4.93
N GLY A 144 -2.39 19.27 4.71
CA GLY A 144 -3.32 18.95 5.78
C GLY A 144 -3.10 17.56 6.38
N MET A 145 -2.70 16.58 5.57
CA MET A 145 -2.36 15.24 6.03
C MET A 145 -1.10 15.24 6.90
N ALA A 146 -0.05 15.93 6.47
CA ALA A 146 1.21 16.04 7.23
C ALA A 146 0.98 16.63 8.63
N GLN A 147 0.16 17.69 8.74
CA GLN A 147 -0.21 18.28 10.04
C GLN A 147 -0.89 17.27 10.97
N ARG A 148 -1.85 16.50 10.44
CA ARG A 148 -2.57 15.48 11.22
C ARG A 148 -1.63 14.37 11.68
N PHE A 149 -0.71 13.94 10.81
CA PHE A 149 0.28 12.92 11.15
C PHE A 149 1.29 13.41 12.18
N ALA A 150 1.81 14.63 12.05
CA ALA A 150 2.77 15.20 12.99
C ALA A 150 2.15 15.36 14.38
N ARG A 151 0.89 15.84 14.43
CA ARG A 151 0.15 15.94 15.70
C ARG A 151 -0.14 14.59 16.32
N ARG A 152 -0.34 13.53 15.52
CA ARG A 152 -0.65 12.19 16.03
C ARG A 152 0.58 11.44 16.52
N THR A 153 1.68 11.52 15.78
CA THR A 153 2.94 10.81 16.07
C THR A 153 3.85 11.59 17.01
N GLN A 154 3.59 12.89 17.22
CA GLN A 154 4.49 13.80 17.93
C GLN A 154 5.91 13.83 17.33
N LYS A 155 6.04 13.54 16.03
CA LYS A 155 7.29 13.54 15.25
C LYS A 155 7.17 14.45 14.04
N GLN A 156 8.31 14.90 13.51
CA GLN A 156 8.32 15.66 12.27
C GLN A 156 7.95 14.76 11.08
N ILE A 157 7.12 15.25 10.17
CA ILE A 157 6.62 14.49 9.01
C ILE A 157 7.00 15.20 7.73
N PHE A 158 7.67 14.49 6.82
CA PHE A 158 7.80 14.86 5.42
C PHE A 158 6.88 13.95 4.62
N LEU A 159 5.88 14.50 3.93
CA LEU A 159 4.88 13.72 3.21
C LEU A 159 4.83 14.13 1.74
N SER A 160 5.18 13.20 0.85
CA SER A 160 5.02 13.32 -0.59
C SER A 160 3.85 12.44 -1.06
N ILE A 161 2.86 13.06 -1.69
CA ILE A 161 1.71 12.39 -2.31
C ILE A 161 1.85 12.46 -3.83
N ASP A 162 1.84 11.30 -4.47
CA ASP A 162 1.86 11.14 -5.93
C ASP A 162 0.63 10.36 -6.41
N VAL A 163 -0.52 11.04 -6.36
CA VAL A 163 -1.77 10.53 -6.92
C VAL A 163 -2.05 11.27 -8.23
N PRO A 164 -2.18 10.58 -9.37
CA PRO A 164 -2.53 11.22 -10.64
C PRO A 164 -3.83 12.02 -10.55
N PRO A 165 -3.95 13.19 -11.22
CA PRO A 165 -5.09 14.09 -11.09
C PRO A 165 -6.36 13.44 -11.64
N ALA A 166 -6.23 12.47 -12.56
CA ALA A 166 -7.34 11.65 -13.03
C ALA A 166 -8.13 11.01 -11.87
N PHE A 167 -7.45 10.62 -10.79
CA PHE A 167 -8.08 10.06 -9.60
C PHE A 167 -8.48 11.13 -8.56
N MET A 168 -7.91 12.33 -8.64
CA MET A 168 -8.24 13.45 -7.76
C MET A 168 -9.46 14.24 -8.25
N SER A 169 -9.64 14.35 -9.56
CA SER A 169 -10.76 15.06 -10.21
C SER A 169 -11.98 14.17 -10.48
N ALA A 170 -11.87 12.85 -10.30
CA ALA A 170 -12.95 11.89 -10.47
C ALA A 170 -13.98 11.94 -9.32
N GLY A 171 -14.71 13.06 -9.18
CA GLY A 171 -15.91 13.18 -8.35
C GLY A 171 -15.84 12.55 -6.95
N SER A 172 -16.88 11.81 -6.57
CA SER A 172 -17.06 11.17 -5.25
C SER A 172 -15.88 10.27 -4.82
N ASN A 173 -15.16 9.68 -5.77
CA ASN A 173 -14.15 8.65 -5.53
C ASN A 173 -12.79 9.19 -5.09
N SER A 174 -12.51 10.48 -5.31
CA SER A 174 -11.25 11.10 -4.88
C SER A 174 -11.15 11.16 -3.35
N SER A 175 -12.27 11.50 -2.70
CA SER A 175 -12.37 11.56 -1.24
C SER A 175 -12.13 10.19 -0.59
N SER A 176 -12.69 9.12 -1.17
CA SER A 176 -12.54 7.77 -0.63
C SER A 176 -11.12 7.23 -0.84
N LEU A 177 -10.48 7.52 -1.97
CA LEU A 177 -9.09 7.13 -2.22
C LEU A 177 -8.14 7.82 -1.24
N LEU A 178 -8.29 9.13 -1.03
CA LEU A 178 -7.44 9.88 -0.09
C LEU A 178 -7.67 9.46 1.36
N LEU A 179 -8.91 9.21 1.78
CA LEU A 179 -9.21 8.68 3.11
C LEU A 179 -8.59 7.31 3.34
N ARG A 180 -8.64 6.44 2.32
CA ARG A 180 -8.00 5.11 2.39
C ARG A 180 -6.49 5.23 2.46
N LEU A 181 -5.91 6.14 1.69
CA LEU A 181 -4.49 6.42 1.74
C LEU A 181 -4.08 6.91 3.13
N GLU A 182 -4.80 7.89 3.66
CA GLU A 182 -4.57 8.44 4.99
C GLU A 182 -4.67 7.36 6.07
N ARG A 183 -5.71 6.52 5.99
CA ARG A 183 -5.90 5.42 6.94
C ARG A 183 -4.76 4.41 6.88
N GLY A 184 -4.36 4.01 5.67
CA GLY A 184 -3.27 3.06 5.46
C GLY A 184 -1.93 3.58 5.98
N ILE A 185 -1.63 4.87 5.78
CA ILE A 185 -0.44 5.52 6.35
C ILE A 185 -0.50 5.52 7.87
N ILE A 186 -1.63 5.92 8.48
CA ILE A 186 -1.78 5.95 9.94
C ILE A 186 -1.58 4.57 10.56
N ASP A 187 -2.17 3.53 9.95
CA ASP A 187 -2.06 2.18 10.49
C ASP A 187 -0.62 1.67 10.39
N LEU A 188 0.08 1.95 9.28
CA LEU A 188 1.50 1.62 9.17
C LEU A 188 2.36 2.41 10.18
N LEU A 189 2.11 3.70 10.37
CA LEU A 189 2.83 4.51 11.37
C LEU A 189 2.64 3.93 12.78
N LYS A 190 1.44 3.50 13.16
CA LYS A 190 1.20 2.88 14.48
C LYS A 190 1.97 1.59 14.65
N GLU A 191 2.06 0.77 13.61
CA GLU A 191 2.83 -0.48 13.67
C GLU A 191 4.32 -0.21 13.85
N ILE A 192 4.86 0.80 13.18
CA ILE A 192 6.25 1.23 13.35
C ILE A 192 6.50 1.70 14.79
N GLU A 193 5.63 2.55 15.33
CA GLU A 193 5.72 3.01 16.73
C GLU A 193 5.56 1.87 17.74
N ALA A 194 4.77 0.84 17.43
CA ALA A 194 4.62 -0.33 18.30
C ALA A 194 5.85 -1.26 18.27
N SER A 195 6.68 -1.14 17.23
CA SER A 195 7.92 -1.92 17.06
C SER A 195 9.19 -1.21 17.52
N SER A 196 9.09 0.07 17.92
CA SER A 196 10.19 0.92 18.39
C SER A 196 10.19 1.03 19.91
#